data_AF-A0A962DNA7-F1
#
_entry.id   AF-A0A962DNA7-F1
#
_cell.length_a   1.000
_cell.length_b   1.000
_cell.length_c   1.000
_cell.angle_alpha   90.00
_cell.angle_beta   90.00
_cell.angle_gamma   90.00
#
_symmetry.space_group_name_H-M   'P 1'
#
loop_
_entity.id
_entity.type
_entity.pdbx_description
1 polymer ?
#
loop_
_entity_poly.entity_id
_entity_poly.type
_entity_poly.pdbx_seq_one_letter_code
_entity_poly.pdbx_strand_id
1 'polypeptide(L)'
;DADRLVRPQRWRVAEVQRFMIVFGLLSTIFDLATFALLRTVFSAGQATFQTAWFVVSLLTELAVVLVLRTQGPALRSRPGRLLCWFTAAVSLFALAIPWLGAPAAVFGFVPLSLPIAGTIVCIVAAYMLSTELAKARFFRRGSD
;
A
#
# COMPACT_ATOMS: atom_id res chain seq x y z
N ASP A 1 23.03 4.72 0.72
CA ASP A 1 23.76 4.19 -0.44
C ASP A 1 24.78 5.21 -0.93
N ALA A 2 26.04 4.79 -0.94
CA ALA A 2 27.22 5.61 -1.24
C ALA A 2 27.22 6.18 -2.67
N ASP A 3 26.34 5.69 -3.56
CA ASP A 3 26.14 6.21 -4.92
C ASP A 3 25.56 7.64 -4.97
N ARG A 4 24.94 8.12 -3.88
CA ARG A 4 24.36 9.48 -3.83
C ARG A 4 25.37 10.61 -3.64
N LEU A 5 26.63 10.29 -3.34
CA LEU A 5 27.66 11.31 -3.10
C LEU A 5 28.37 11.79 -4.38
N VAL A 6 28.14 11.13 -5.52
CA VAL A 6 28.97 11.32 -6.72
C VAL A 6 28.36 12.32 -7.71
N ARG A 7 27.06 12.65 -7.63
CA ARG A 7 26.43 13.60 -8.57
C ARG A 7 25.38 14.51 -7.90
N PRO A 8 25.34 15.81 -8.27
CA PRO A 8 24.31 16.73 -7.80
C PRO A 8 22.92 16.26 -8.30
N GLN A 9 22.03 15.96 -7.36
CA GLN A 9 20.65 15.58 -7.63
C GLN A 9 19.88 16.83 -8.07
N ARG A 10 19.79 17.06 -9.39
CA ARG A 10 18.91 18.10 -9.95
C ARG A 10 17.48 17.60 -9.86
N TRP A 11 16.67 18.19 -8.98
CA TRP A 11 15.24 17.91 -8.87
C TRP A 11 14.54 18.34 -10.15
N ARG A 12 14.25 17.39 -11.04
CA ARG A 12 13.40 17.62 -12.20
C ARG A 12 11.95 17.56 -11.74
N VAL A 13 11.34 18.71 -11.49
CA VAL A 13 9.92 18.83 -11.07
C VAL A 13 8.98 18.05 -12.00
N ALA A 14 9.25 18.05 -13.32
CA ALA A 14 8.49 17.29 -14.31
C ALA A 14 8.59 15.74 -14.16
N GLU A 15 9.64 15.24 -13.51
CA GLU A 15 9.81 13.82 -13.22
C GLU A 15 9.01 13.43 -11.97
N VAL A 16 9.06 14.27 -10.93
CA VAL A 16 8.24 14.13 -9.72
C VAL A 16 6.75 14.20 -10.07
N GLN A 17 6.34 15.11 -10.96
CA GLN A 17 4.95 15.24 -11.38
C GLN A 17 4.46 13.99 -12.13
N ARG A 18 5.24 13.47 -13.08
CA ARG A 18 4.89 12.22 -13.80
C ARG A 18 4.80 11.04 -12.85
N PHE A 19 5.69 10.98 -11.87
CA PHE A 19 5.66 9.98 -10.82
C PHE A 19 4.35 10.06 -10.02
N MET A 20 4.01 11.24 -9.50
CA MET A 20 2.77 11.45 -8.73
C MET A 20 1.52 11.10 -9.53
N ILE A 21 1.45 11.45 -10.81
CA ILE A 21 0.29 11.14 -11.67
C ILE A 21 0.13 9.63 -11.84
N VAL A 22 1.21 8.90 -12.16
CA VAL A 22 1.14 7.45 -12.39
C VAL A 22 0.76 6.70 -11.11
N PHE A 23 1.42 7.00 -9.99
CA PHE A 23 1.15 6.33 -8.72
C PHE A 23 -0.20 6.73 -8.12
N GLY A 24 -0.61 7.98 -8.27
CA GLY A 24 -1.93 8.47 -7.87
C GLY A 24 -3.04 7.76 -8.63
N LEU A 25 -2.96 7.70 -9.97
CA LEU A 25 -3.94 6.99 -10.80
C LEU A 25 -4.03 5.50 -10.44
N LEU A 26 -2.88 4.87 -10.19
CA LEU A 26 -2.84 3.48 -9.77
C LEU A 26 -3.54 3.29 -8.42
N SER A 27 -3.29 4.15 -7.43
CA SER A 27 -4.03 4.12 -6.15
C SER A 27 -5.53 4.26 -6.35
N THR A 28 -5.96 5.25 -7.12
CA THR A 28 -7.38 5.51 -7.37
C THR A 28 -8.10 4.29 -7.99
N ILE A 29 -7.45 3.56 -8.91
CA ILE A 29 -8.02 2.35 -9.49
C ILE A 29 -8.25 1.27 -8.42
N PHE A 30 -7.26 1.06 -7.55
CA PHE A 30 -7.37 0.08 -6.46
C PHE A 30 -8.38 0.50 -5.39
N ASP A 31 -8.47 1.79 -5.10
CA ASP A 31 -9.47 2.34 -4.18
C ASP A 31 -10.88 2.10 -4.73
N LEU A 32 -11.14 2.49 -5.99
CA LEU A 32 -12.43 2.25 -6.66
C LEU A 32 -12.77 0.75 -6.74
N ALA A 33 -11.80 -0.10 -7.05
CA ALA A 33 -11.98 -1.55 -7.06
C ALA A 33 -12.37 -2.08 -5.67
N THR A 34 -11.73 -1.57 -4.62
CA THR A 34 -12.06 -1.92 -3.21
C THR A 34 -13.48 -1.48 -2.86
N PHE A 35 -13.85 -0.23 -3.18
CA PHE A 35 -15.21 0.28 -2.99
C PHE A 35 -16.23 -0.60 -3.71
N ALA A 36 -15.97 -0.94 -4.97
CA ALA A 36 -16.83 -1.79 -5.78
C ALA A 36 -16.99 -3.18 -5.15
N LEU A 37 -15.90 -3.86 -4.80
CA LEU A 37 -15.93 -5.19 -4.20
C LEU A 37 -16.69 -5.21 -2.86
N LEU A 38 -16.41 -4.26 -1.96
CA LEU A 38 -17.10 -4.17 -0.68
C LEU A 38 -18.60 -3.91 -0.85
N ARG A 39 -18.98 -3.10 -1.84
CA ARG A 39 -20.39 -2.75 -2.10
C ARG A 39 -21.16 -3.84 -2.86
N THR A 40 -20.60 -4.41 -3.92
CA THR A 40 -21.32 -5.31 -4.83
C THR A 40 -21.20 -6.78 -4.45
N VAL A 41 -20.02 -7.23 -4.02
CA VAL A 41 -19.79 -8.65 -3.68
C VAL A 41 -20.17 -8.93 -2.24
N PHE A 42 -19.72 -8.08 -1.32
CA PHE A 42 -19.92 -8.31 0.11
C PHE A 42 -21.16 -7.60 0.68
N SER A 43 -21.80 -6.72 -0.10
CA SER A 43 -22.94 -5.90 0.36
C SER A 43 -22.69 -5.29 1.74
N ALA A 44 -21.46 -4.81 1.95
CA ALA A 44 -20.98 -4.40 3.27
C ALA A 44 -21.82 -3.25 3.81
N GLY A 45 -22.38 -3.44 5.02
CA GLY A 45 -23.04 -2.36 5.75
C GLY A 45 -22.04 -1.27 6.16
N GLN A 46 -22.54 -0.14 6.66
CA GLN A 46 -21.73 1.03 6.97
C GLN A 46 -20.52 0.74 7.89
N ALA A 47 -20.72 -0.02 8.98
CA ALA A 47 -19.66 -0.32 9.93
C ALA A 47 -18.60 -1.28 9.38
N THR A 48 -19.01 -2.31 8.64
CA THR A 48 -18.10 -3.24 7.94
C THR A 48 -17.32 -2.50 6.87
N PHE A 49 -17.98 -1.60 6.13
CA PHE A 49 -17.36 -0.77 5.10
C PHE A 49 -16.26 0.11 5.69
N GLN A 50 -16.56 0.85 6.76
CA GLN A 50 -15.59 1.72 7.44
C GLN A 50 -14.39 0.95 7.97
N THR A 51 -14.63 -0.22 8.59
CA THR A 51 -13.55 -1.05 9.13
C THR A 51 -12.68 -1.62 8.01
N ALA A 52 -13.28 -2.20 6.96
CA ALA A 52 -12.54 -2.74 5.84
C ALA A 52 -11.76 -1.66 5.09
N TRP A 53 -12.37 -0.50 4.88
CA TRP A 53 -11.73 0.66 4.26
C TRP A 53 -10.51 1.12 5.05
N PHE A 54 -10.63 1.25 6.37
CA PHE A 54 -9.50 1.60 7.24
C PHE A 54 -8.33 0.62 7.10
N VAL A 55 -8.60 -0.69 7.17
CA VAL A 55 -7.57 -1.73 7.07
C VAL A 55 -6.89 -1.68 5.70
N VAL A 56 -7.66 -1.56 4.61
CA VAL A 56 -7.10 -1.46 3.25
C VAL A 56 -6.21 -0.22 3.13
N SER A 57 -6.72 0.97 3.49
CA SER A 57 -5.97 2.22 3.37
C SER A 57 -4.67 2.19 4.17
N LEU A 58 -4.70 1.66 5.41
CA LEU A 58 -3.50 1.55 6.23
C LEU A 58 -2.47 0.60 5.61
N LEU A 59 -2.91 -0.54 5.08
CA LEU A 59 -2.02 -1.51 4.44
C LEU A 59 -1.43 -0.99 3.12
N THR A 60 -2.23 -0.31 2.30
CA THR A 60 -1.74 0.28 1.05
C THR A 60 -0.75 1.41 1.32
N GLU A 61 -0.96 2.23 2.34
CA GLU A 61 -0.03 3.29 2.71
C GLU A 61 1.32 2.73 3.20
N LEU A 62 1.31 1.70 4.04
CA LEU A 62 2.52 0.99 4.46
C LEU A 62 3.25 0.36 3.26
N ALA A 63 2.50 -0.22 2.33
CA ALA A 63 3.04 -0.77 1.09
C ALA A 63 3.70 0.32 0.22
N VAL A 64 3.03 1.45 0.02
CA VAL A 64 3.59 2.60 -0.73
C VAL A 64 4.87 3.07 -0.10
N VAL A 65 4.91 3.28 1.22
CA VAL A 65 6.13 3.76 1.91
C VAL A 65 7.30 2.79 1.68
N LEU A 66 7.04 1.47 1.71
CA LEU A 66 8.06 0.46 1.45
C LEU A 66 8.55 0.51 -0.01
N VAL A 67 7.63 0.63 -0.96
CA VAL A 67 7.91 0.68 -2.41
C VAL A 67 8.64 1.97 -2.80
N LEU A 68 8.22 3.12 -2.26
CA LEU A 68 8.76 4.44 -2.58
C LEU A 68 10.11 4.73 -1.91
N ARG A 69 10.49 3.98 -0.88
CA ARG A 69 11.74 4.20 -0.13
C ARG A 69 12.99 4.12 -1.01
N THR A 70 13.02 3.24 -2.01
CA THR A 70 14.20 3.02 -2.84
C THR A 70 13.99 3.54 -4.26
N GLN A 71 15.03 4.09 -4.89
CA GLN A 71 14.96 4.47 -6.31
C GLN A 71 15.10 3.26 -7.26
N GLY A 72 15.65 2.13 -6.78
CA GLY A 72 15.72 0.85 -7.51
C GLY A 72 14.59 -0.13 -7.13
N PRO A 73 14.52 -1.34 -7.73
CA PRO A 73 13.49 -2.34 -7.40
C PRO A 73 13.46 -2.63 -5.89
N ALA A 74 12.32 -2.43 -5.21
CA ALA A 74 12.29 -2.59 -3.75
C ALA A 74 12.52 -4.04 -3.33
N LEU A 75 12.20 -5.00 -4.23
CA LEU A 75 12.47 -6.42 -4.04
C LEU A 75 13.96 -6.80 -4.15
N ARG A 76 14.83 -5.94 -4.70
CA ARG A 76 16.27 -6.22 -4.89
C ARG A 76 17.15 -5.55 -3.82
N SER A 77 16.69 -4.42 -3.27
CA SER A 77 17.35 -3.72 -2.16
C SER A 77 16.90 -4.34 -0.85
N ARG A 78 17.74 -5.13 -0.17
CA ARG A 78 17.39 -5.70 1.14
C ARG A 78 17.05 -4.56 2.13
N PRO A 79 15.79 -4.38 2.52
CA PRO A 79 15.43 -3.35 3.49
C PRO A 79 16.17 -3.61 4.81
N GLY A 80 16.65 -2.54 5.45
CA GLY A 80 17.17 -2.64 6.82
C GLY A 80 16.17 -3.35 7.72
N ARG A 81 16.63 -4.35 8.49
CA ARG A 81 15.78 -5.30 9.26
C ARG A 81 14.72 -4.60 10.11
N LEU A 82 15.03 -3.43 10.65
CA LEU A 82 14.13 -2.63 11.48
C LEU A 82 12.88 -2.16 10.72
N LEU A 83 13.02 -1.67 9.48
CA LEU A 83 11.85 -1.21 8.70
C LEU A 83 10.94 -2.38 8.34
N CYS A 84 11.51 -3.52 7.92
CA CYS A 84 10.72 -4.72 7.66
C CYS A 84 9.93 -5.17 8.88
N TRP A 85 10.56 -5.12 10.06
CA TRP A 85 9.91 -5.52 11.29
C TRP A 85 8.75 -4.58 11.65
N PHE A 86 8.96 -3.26 11.60
CA PHE A 86 7.88 -2.30 11.84
C PHE A 86 6.76 -2.42 10.82
N THR A 87 7.06 -2.50 9.52
CA THR A 87 6.02 -2.67 8.49
C THR A 87 5.24 -3.97 8.71
N ALA A 88 5.91 -5.09 9.00
CA ALA A 88 5.24 -6.34 9.29
C ALA A 88 4.39 -6.28 10.56
N ALA A 89 4.91 -5.66 11.62
CA ALA A 89 4.20 -5.50 12.89
C ALA A 89 2.95 -4.63 12.74
N VAL A 90 3.05 -3.48 12.06
CA VAL A 90 1.91 -2.59 11.83
C VAL A 90 0.90 -3.24 10.87
N SER A 91 1.34 -3.94 9.82
CA SER A 91 0.42 -4.66 8.94
C SER A 91 -0.31 -5.79 9.66
N LEU A 92 0.39 -6.55 10.52
CA LEU A 92 -0.23 -7.59 11.34
C LEU A 92 -1.22 -6.99 12.34
N PHE A 93 -0.86 -5.86 12.97
CA PHE A 93 -1.75 -5.13 13.86
C PHE A 93 -2.99 -4.59 13.13
N ALA A 94 -2.82 -4.01 11.94
CA ALA A 94 -3.90 -3.51 11.10
C ALA A 94 -4.87 -4.62 10.70
N LEU A 95 -4.37 -5.81 10.40
CA LEU A 95 -5.21 -6.97 10.15
C LEU A 95 -5.86 -7.46 11.43
N ALA A 96 -5.15 -7.53 12.55
CA ALA A 96 -5.67 -8.09 13.80
C ALA A 96 -6.70 -7.19 14.50
N ILE A 97 -6.59 -5.87 14.38
CA ILE A 97 -7.38 -4.90 15.17
C ILE A 97 -8.90 -5.11 15.14
N PRO A 98 -9.55 -5.53 14.01
CA PRO A 98 -11.00 -5.76 14.00
C PRO A 98 -11.44 -6.92 14.91
N TRP A 99 -10.53 -7.83 15.29
CA TRP A 99 -10.81 -8.96 16.17
C TRP A 99 -10.41 -8.73 17.63
N LEU A 100 -9.73 -7.62 17.96
CA LEU A 100 -9.22 -7.40 19.31
C LEU A 100 -10.29 -6.98 20.33
N GLY A 101 -11.56 -6.80 19.95
CA GLY A 101 -12.68 -6.57 20.87
C GLY A 101 -12.63 -5.20 21.56
N ALA A 102 -11.90 -5.08 22.68
CA ALA A 102 -11.86 -3.86 23.49
C ALA A 102 -11.32 -2.62 22.73
N PRO A 103 -10.15 -2.66 22.06
CA PRO A 103 -9.69 -1.55 21.22
C PRO A 103 -10.54 -1.37 19.96
N ALA A 104 -11.13 -2.43 19.40
CA ALA A 104 -12.01 -2.33 18.24
C ALA A 104 -13.27 -1.48 18.55
N ALA A 105 -13.83 -1.64 19.75
CA ALA A 105 -15.00 -0.88 20.21
C ALA A 105 -14.74 0.63 20.33
N VAL A 106 -13.52 1.05 20.69
CA VAL A 106 -13.13 2.47 20.79
C VAL A 106 -13.19 3.16 19.42
N PHE A 107 -12.86 2.43 18.35
CA PHE A 107 -12.87 2.94 16.97
C PHE A 107 -14.17 2.62 16.21
N GLY A 108 -15.13 1.94 16.84
CA GLY A 108 -16.35 1.47 16.17
C GLY A 108 -16.11 0.36 15.14
N PHE A 109 -14.99 -0.36 15.25
CA PHE A 109 -14.66 -1.45 14.34
C PHE A 109 -15.48 -2.70 14.65
N VAL A 110 -15.96 -3.33 13.58
CA VAL A 110 -16.72 -4.57 13.63
C VAL A 110 -15.83 -5.71 13.15
N PRO A 111 -15.92 -6.93 13.73
CA PRO A 111 -15.16 -8.07 13.25
C PRO A 111 -15.43 -8.32 11.77
N LEU A 112 -14.37 -8.31 10.97
CA LEU A 112 -14.45 -8.64 9.56
C LEU A 112 -14.67 -10.13 9.37
N SER A 113 -15.48 -10.49 8.39
CA SER A 113 -15.57 -11.88 7.94
C SER A 113 -14.25 -12.28 7.25
N LEU A 114 -13.85 -13.54 7.42
CA LEU A 114 -12.65 -14.12 6.81
C LEU A 114 -12.56 -13.88 5.29
N PRO A 115 -13.65 -13.97 4.50
CA PRO A 115 -13.61 -13.67 3.07
C PRO A 115 -13.25 -12.21 2.74
N ILE A 116 -13.73 -11.24 3.53
CA ILE A 116 -13.40 -9.82 3.33
C ILE A 116 -11.92 -9.62 3.66
N ALA A 117 -11.44 -10.15 4.80
CA ALA A 117 -10.03 -10.06 5.18
C ALA A 117 -9.09 -10.67 4.12
N GLY A 118 -9.44 -11.85 3.59
CA GLY A 118 -8.69 -12.48 2.49
C GLY A 118 -8.66 -11.61 1.24
N THR A 119 -9.79 -10.99 0.89
CA THR A 119 -9.87 -10.08 -0.27
C THR A 119 -9.00 -8.84 -0.08
N ILE A 120 -8.98 -8.26 1.13
CA ILE A 120 -8.11 -7.12 1.47
C ILE A 120 -6.63 -7.49 1.26
N VAL A 121 -6.21 -8.64 1.77
CA VAL A 121 -4.82 -9.12 1.59
C VAL A 121 -4.49 -9.29 0.10
N CYS A 122 -5.40 -9.85 -0.68
CA CYS A 122 -5.23 -9.99 -2.13
C CYS A 122 -5.11 -8.63 -2.85
N ILE A 123 -5.96 -7.66 -2.50
CA ILE A 123 -5.92 -6.31 -3.06
C ILE A 123 -4.58 -5.63 -2.76
N VAL A 124 -4.13 -5.70 -1.50
CA VAL A 124 -2.85 -5.10 -1.07
C VAL A 124 -1.67 -5.76 -1.79
N ALA A 125 -1.68 -7.09 -1.92
CA ALA A 125 -0.64 -7.82 -2.65
C ALA A 125 -0.61 -7.44 -4.14
N ALA A 126 -1.78 -7.35 -4.78
CA ALA A 126 -1.91 -6.92 -6.16
C ALA A 126 -1.46 -5.45 -6.35
N TYR A 127 -1.76 -4.59 -5.38
CA TYR A 127 -1.32 -3.20 -5.35
C TYR A 127 0.21 -3.09 -5.24
N MET A 128 0.83 -3.83 -4.31
CA MET A 128 2.29 -3.90 -4.17
C MET A 128 2.96 -4.39 -5.45
N LEU A 129 2.42 -5.43 -6.08
CA LEU A 129 2.97 -5.95 -7.33
C LEU A 129 2.85 -4.91 -8.46
N SER A 130 1.69 -4.27 -8.57
CA SER A 130 1.43 -3.27 -9.61
C SER A 130 2.31 -2.03 -9.46
N THR A 131 2.51 -1.57 -8.23
CA THR A 131 3.40 -0.43 -7.93
C THR A 131 4.87 -0.76 -8.18
N GLU A 132 5.35 -1.95 -7.81
CA GLU A 132 6.70 -2.42 -8.13
C GLU A 132 6.93 -2.54 -9.65
N LEU A 133 5.95 -3.08 -10.39
CA LEU A 133 6.02 -3.19 -11.86
C LEU A 133 6.01 -1.81 -12.54
N ALA A 134 5.15 -0.89 -12.08
CA ALA A 134 5.10 0.47 -12.60
C ALA A 134 6.43 1.19 -12.39
N LYS A 135 7.03 1.03 -11.21
CA LYS A 135 8.36 1.56 -10.87
C LYS A 135 9.45 0.97 -11.76
N ALA A 136 9.50 -0.36 -11.91
CA ALA A 136 10.47 -1.03 -12.77
C ALA A 136 10.37 -0.54 -14.22
N ARG A 137 9.15 -0.33 -14.73
CA ARG A 137 8.91 0.18 -16.09
C ARG A 137 9.30 1.65 -16.24
N PHE A 138 9.10 2.47 -15.21
CA PHE A 138 9.47 3.89 -15.20
C PHE A 138 10.99 4.07 -15.26
N PHE A 139 11.74 3.36 -14.40
CA PHE A 139 13.20 3.47 -14.35
C PHE A 139 13.91 2.77 -15.52
N ARG A 140 13.33 1.70 -16.10
CA ARG A 140 13.88 1.05 -17.31
C ARG A 140 13.76 1.91 -18.57
N ARG A 141 12.87 2.91 -18.59
CA ARG A 141 12.69 3.86 -19.71
C ARG A 141 13.57 5.12 -19.59
N GLY A 142 14.28 5.31 -18.49
CA GLY A 142 15.22 6.43 -18.30
C GLY A 142 16.66 6.11 -18.68
N SER A 143 16.92 4.90 -19.22
CA SER A 143 18.25 4.40 -19.60
C SER A 143 18.46 4.24 -21.11
N ASP A 144 17.50 4.71 -21.92
CA ASP A 144 17.67 5.00 -23.36
C ASP A 144 17.73 6.52 -23.54
#